data_AF-A0A8C6VR17-F1
#
_entry.id   AF-A0A8C6VR17-F1
#
_cell.length_a   1.000
_cell.length_b   1.000
_cell.length_c   1.000
_cell.angle_alpha   90.00
_cell.angle_beta   90.00
_cell.angle_gamma   90.00
#
_symmetry.space_group_name_H-M   'P 1'
#
loop_
_entity.id
_entity.type
_entity.pdbx_description
1 polymer ?
#
loop_
_entity_poly.entity_id
_entity_poly.type
_entity_poly.pdbx_seq_one_letter_code
_entity_poly.pdbx_strand_id
1 'polypeptide(L)' 'MTNIEKEIGNGWMAVITEMAFSENWKEGEPNTYQGREEDCGQVWINGEWNDYICSSDSFYVCEKPRPSTPKAASKQPQP' A
#
# COMPACT_ATOMS: atom_id res chain seq x y z
N MET A 1 -16.46 21.98 -7.97
CA MET A 1 -15.61 20.80 -8.24
C MET A 1 -16.34 19.62 -7.62
N THR A 2 -16.92 18.76 -8.45
CA THR A 2 -17.91 17.76 -8.02
C THR A 2 -17.23 16.56 -7.39
N ASN A 3 -17.59 16.27 -6.13
CA ASN A 3 -17.20 15.08 -5.39
C ASN A 3 -17.67 13.83 -6.13
N ILE A 4 -16.74 12.92 -6.44
CA ILE A 4 -17.10 11.57 -6.89
C ILE A 4 -16.94 10.65 -5.70
N GLU A 5 -18.00 10.56 -4.90
CA GLU A 5 -18.17 9.54 -3.87
C GLU A 5 -18.57 8.24 -4.58
N LYS A 6 -17.71 7.22 -4.52
CA LYS A 6 -18.04 5.88 -5.02
C LYS A 6 -18.20 4.95 -3.84
N GLU A 7 -19.44 4.63 -3.50
CA GLU A 7 -19.75 3.52 -2.61
C GLU A 7 -19.37 2.19 -3.28
N ILE A 8 -18.53 1.42 -2.60
CA ILE A 8 -18.42 -0.02 -2.83
C ILE A 8 -18.78 -0.66 -1.49
N GLY A 9 -19.90 -1.39 -1.47
CA GLY A 9 -20.41 -2.25 -0.41
C GLY A 9 -19.65 -2.22 0.93
N ASN A 10 -20.21 -1.47 1.87
CA ASN A 10 -20.09 -1.66 3.32
C ASN A 10 -18.75 -1.25 3.99
N GLY A 11 -17.97 -0.34 3.40
CA GLY A 11 -16.88 0.31 4.13
C GLY A 11 -16.08 1.31 3.30
N TRP A 12 -15.74 2.46 3.89
CA TRP A 12 -14.78 3.41 3.32
C TRP A 12 -13.39 2.77 3.32
N MET A 13 -12.85 2.45 2.15
CA MET A 13 -11.40 2.24 2.01
C MET A 13 -10.77 3.56 1.60
N ALA A 14 -10.08 4.21 2.55
CA ALA A 14 -9.22 5.33 2.26
C ALA A 14 -8.06 4.82 1.38
N VAL A 15 -8.11 5.16 0.09
CA VAL A 15 -7.00 4.92 -0.83
C VAL A 15 -6.11 6.16 -0.73
N ILE A 16 -4.99 6.02 -0.03
CA ILE A 16 -3.74 6.78 -0.16
C ILE A 16 -3.67 8.30 0.15
N THR A 17 -4.67 8.95 0.74
CA THR A 17 -4.45 10.30 1.29
C THR A 17 -5.26 10.50 2.55
N GLU A 18 -4.56 10.82 3.65
CA GLU A 18 -5.14 11.29 4.91
C GLU A 18 -5.88 10.24 5.75
N MET A 19 -5.16 9.24 6.30
CA MET A 19 -5.43 8.70 7.66
C MET A 19 -4.47 7.55 8.00
N ALA A 20 -3.58 7.81 8.97
CA ALA A 20 -2.97 6.85 9.88
C ALA A 20 -2.43 5.53 9.29
N PHE A 21 -1.20 5.57 8.75
CA PHE A 21 -0.31 4.45 9.04
C PHE A 21 0.10 4.59 10.51
N SER A 22 -0.45 3.78 11.41
CA SER A 22 0.31 3.47 12.63
C SER A 22 1.56 2.77 12.13
N GLU A 23 2.73 3.39 12.32
CA GLU A 23 4.00 2.77 11.98
C GLU A 23 4.04 1.37 12.59
N ASN A 24 4.12 0.33 11.76
CA ASN A 24 4.11 -1.06 12.24
C ASN A 24 5.54 -1.57 12.44
N TRP A 25 6.44 -0.69 12.86
CA TRP A 25 7.81 -1.06 13.20
C TRP A 25 7.80 -2.16 14.25
N LYS A 26 8.61 -3.18 14.04
CA LYS A 26 8.95 -4.10 15.11
C LYS A 26 9.57 -3.28 16.25
N GLU A 27 9.34 -3.69 17.49
CA GLU A 27 9.99 -3.07 18.63
C GLU A 27 11.52 -3.03 18.41
N GLY A 28 12.09 -1.81 18.52
CA GLY A 28 13.51 -1.55 18.29
C GLY A 28 13.89 -1.13 16.87
N GLU A 29 12.93 -0.99 15.95
CA GLU A 29 13.13 -0.49 14.58
C GLU A 29 12.49 0.92 14.40
N PRO A 30 12.96 1.74 13.45
CA PRO A 30 14.14 1.53 12.61
C PRO A 30 15.45 1.62 13.41
N ASN A 31 16.50 0.92 12.99
CA ASN A 31 17.81 0.98 13.61
C ASN A 31 18.99 0.86 12.61
N THR A 32 20.19 1.23 13.07
CA THR A 32 21.42 1.04 12.30
C THR A 32 22.10 -0.25 12.76
N TYR A 33 21.53 -1.41 12.46
CA TYR A 33 21.97 -2.68 13.03
C TYR A 33 23.45 -2.94 12.68
N GLN A 34 24.29 -3.01 13.71
CA GLN A 34 25.75 -3.18 13.57
C GLN A 34 26.44 -2.06 12.77
N GLY A 35 25.88 -0.86 12.73
CA GLY A 35 26.49 0.28 12.01
C GLY A 35 26.36 0.17 10.49
N ARG A 36 25.39 -0.59 9.98
CA ARG A 36 25.12 -0.79 8.56
C ARG A 36 24.06 0.19 8.07
N GLU A 37 24.14 0.55 6.79
CA GLU A 37 23.16 1.38 6.10
C GLU A 37 21.97 0.50 5.69
N GLU A 38 20.77 0.86 6.16
CA GLU A 38 19.57 0.03 6.11
C GLU A 38 18.36 0.80 5.53
N ASP A 39 18.55 1.49 4.40
CA ASP A 39 17.55 2.42 3.84
C ASP A 39 16.32 1.76 3.16
N CYS A 40 16.25 0.44 3.07
CA CYS A 40 15.14 -0.28 2.46
C CYS A 40 14.22 -0.92 3.50
N GLY A 41 12.92 -1.04 3.22
CA GLY A 41 11.98 -1.69 4.12
C GLY A 41 11.86 -3.20 3.89
N GLN A 42 11.89 -3.98 4.96
CA GLN A 42 11.49 -5.39 5.00
C GLN A 42 10.24 -5.53 5.88
N VAL A 43 9.37 -6.48 5.51
CA VAL A 43 8.20 -6.86 6.32
C VAL A 43 8.38 -8.30 6.79
N TRP A 44 8.34 -8.50 8.11
CA TRP A 44 8.34 -9.83 8.72
C TRP A 44 7.02 -10.56 8.47
N ILE A 45 7.01 -11.88 8.64
CA ILE A 45 5.81 -12.71 8.42
C ILE A 45 4.64 -12.32 9.32
N ASN A 46 4.91 -11.73 10.49
CA ASN A 46 3.91 -11.19 11.43
C ASN A 46 3.42 -9.79 11.04
N GLY A 47 3.92 -9.22 9.94
CA GLY A 47 3.54 -7.92 9.39
C GLY A 47 4.37 -6.75 9.91
N GLU A 48 5.23 -6.96 10.91
CA GLU A 48 6.07 -5.89 11.48
C GLU A 48 7.18 -5.48 10.52
N TRP A 49 7.62 -4.23 10.62
CA TRP A 49 8.57 -3.62 9.71
C TRP A 49 9.97 -3.60 10.29
N ASN A 50 10.94 -3.66 9.39
CA ASN A 50 12.37 -3.55 9.67
C ASN A 50 13.00 -2.68 8.59
N ASP A 51 13.85 -1.73 8.97
CA ASP A 51 14.75 -1.09 8.04
C ASP A 51 15.93 -2.05 7.79
N TYR A 52 16.31 -2.21 6.52
CA TYR A 52 17.11 -3.34 6.09
C TYR A 52 18.00 -2.99 4.91
N ILE A 53 19.09 -3.75 4.77
CA ILE A 53 20.10 -3.53 3.75
C ILE A 53 19.48 -3.79 2.37
N CYS A 54 19.46 -2.76 1.53
CA CYS A 54 18.86 -2.79 0.20
C CYS A 54 19.42 -3.85 -0.76
N SER A 55 20.69 -4.24 -0.58
CA SER A 55 21.36 -5.22 -1.45
C SER A 55 21.09 -6.68 -1.05
N SER A 56 20.29 -6.92 -0.02
CA SER A 56 19.98 -8.27 0.45
C SER A 56 19.00 -8.97 -0.50
N ASP A 57 19.29 -10.21 -0.87
CA ASP A 57 18.34 -11.06 -1.59
C ASP A 57 17.14 -11.38 -0.68
N SER A 58 15.95 -10.91 -1.07
CA SER A 58 14.70 -11.09 -0.32
C SER A 58 13.52 -11.40 -1.24
N PHE A 59 12.50 -12.07 -0.69
CA PHE A 59 11.20 -12.14 -1.34
C PHE A 59 10.53 -10.76 -1.33
N TYR A 60 9.66 -10.52 -2.31
CA TYR A 60 8.98 -9.23 -2.48
C TYR A 60 7.48 -9.43 -2.70
N VAL A 61 6.72 -8.40 -2.33
CA VAL A 61 5.28 -8.31 -2.57
C VAL A 61 5.04 -7.27 -3.65
N CYS A 62 4.24 -7.61 -4.66
CA CYS A 62 3.80 -6.66 -5.69
C CYS A 62 2.34 -6.28 -5.48
N GLU A 63 2.02 -5.01 -5.73
CA GLU A 63 0.65 -4.55 -5.85
C GLU A 63 0.30 -4.32 -7.33
N LYS A 64 -0.92 -4.67 -7.73
CA LYS A 64 -1.49 -4.25 -9.02
C LYS A 64 -2.94 -3.80 -8.83
N PRO A 65 -3.41 -2.83 -9.63
CA PRO A 65 -4.82 -2.48 -9.63
C PRO A 65 -5.70 -3.70 -9.91
N ARG A 66 -6.85 -3.77 -9.23
CA ARG A 66 -7.87 -4.75 -9.61
C ARG A 66 -8.35 -4.44 -11.02
N PRO A 67 -8.61 -5.45 -11.88
CA PRO A 67 -9.21 -5.21 -13.19
C PRO A 67 -10.49 -4.41 -12.97
N SER A 68 -10.61 -3.26 -13.63
CA SER A 68 -11.89 -2.59 -13.69
C SER A 68 -12.84 -3.55 -14.42
N THR A 69 -13.98 -3.86 -13.81
CA THR A 69 -15.07 -4.44 -14.60
C THR A 69 -15.31 -3.48 -15.75
N PRO A 70 -15.38 -3.94 -17.02
CA PRO A 70 -15.77 -3.08 -18.11
C PRO A 70 -17.12 -2.49 -17.68
N LYS A 71 -17.17 -1.16 -17.47
CA LYS A 71 -18.42 -0.45 -17.29
C LYS A 71 -19.24 -0.86 -18.51
N ALA A 72 -20.31 -1.64 -18.32
CA ALA A 72 -21.19 -2.06 -19.41
C ALA A 72 -21.43 -0.80 -20.24
N ALA A 73 -20.94 -0.81 -21.49
CA ALA A 73 -20.87 0.39 -22.31
C ALA A 73 -22.24 1.05 -22.24
N SER A 74 -22.33 2.21 -21.58
CA SER A 74 -23.57 2.95 -21.50
C SER A 74 -23.88 3.33 -22.94
N LYS A 75 -24.82 2.61 -23.57
CA LYS A 75 -25.46 3.06 -24.79
C LYS A 75 -26.25 4.32 -24.42
N GLN A 76 -25.58 5.45 -24.37
CA GLN A 76 -26.23 6.74 -24.56
C GLN A 76 -26.14 7.05 -26.05
N PRO A 77 -27.27 7.22 -26.76
CA PRO A 77 -27.25 7.72 -28.12
C PRO A 77 -26.60 9.10 -28.12
N GLN A 78 -25.51 9.27 -28.87
CA GLN A 78 -25.01 10.60 -29.19
C GLN A 78 -25.97 11.27 -30.19
N PRO A 79 -26.18 12.60 -30.10
CA PRO A 79 -27.16 13.33 -30.91
C PRO A 79 -26.90 13.23 -32.42
#